data_AF-A0A2S5RF54-F1
#
_entry.id   AF-A0A2S5RF54-F1
#
_cell.length_a   1.000
_cell.length_b   1.000
_cell.length_c   1.000
_cell.angle_alpha   90.00
_cell.angle_beta   90.00
_cell.angle_gamma   90.00
#
_symmetry.space_group_name_H-M   'P 1'
#
loop_
_entity.id
_entity.type
_entity.pdbx_description
1 polymer ?
#
loop_
_entity_poly.entity_id
_entity_poly.type
_entity_poly.pdbx_seq_one_letter_code
_entity_poly.pdbx_strand_id
1 'polypeptide(L)'
;MKKEIKVNLTLENIILEQIIYSNSIQHQDSKWVKVKIRIKEPDLKISYIWAHSYDNQTILKMIKLSEDMRNGIVPSLKVYLNIWPSKKHQFMHESDNTFKWYLVDVNNEVEE
;
A
#
# COMPACT_ATOMS: atom_id res chain seq x y z
N MET A 1 -3.18 -27.38 -11.47
CA MET A 1 -3.20 -25.91 -11.24
C MET A 1 -2.98 -25.63 -9.76
N LYS A 2 -1.97 -24.84 -9.39
CA LYS A 2 -1.85 -24.36 -8.00
C LYS A 2 -2.92 -23.28 -7.82
N LYS A 3 -3.82 -23.44 -6.83
CA LYS A 3 -4.76 -22.39 -6.43
C LYS A 3 -3.94 -21.17 -5.99
N GLU A 4 -4.07 -20.06 -6.71
CA GLU A 4 -3.59 -18.77 -6.22
C GLU A 4 -4.46 -18.39 -5.03
N ILE A 5 -3.87 -18.35 -3.84
CA ILE A 5 -4.55 -17.83 -2.66
C ILE A 5 -4.39 -16.32 -2.73
N LYS A 6 -5.46 -15.64 -3.12
CA LYS A 6 -5.60 -14.19 -3.03
C LYS A 6 -6.22 -13.87 -1.67
N VAL A 7 -5.43 -13.32 -0.77
CA VAL A 7 -5.94 -12.79 0.50
C VAL A 7 -6.15 -11.29 0.32
N ASN A 8 -7.39 -10.84 0.44
CA ASN A 8 -7.71 -9.43 0.50
C ASN A 8 -7.60 -8.98 1.95
N LEU A 9 -6.85 -7.91 2.20
CA LEU A 9 -6.74 -7.27 3.50
C LEU A 9 -7.15 -5.82 3.39
N THR A 10 -7.87 -5.36 4.40
CA THR A 10 -8.13 -3.94 4.65
C THR A 10 -7.31 -3.55 5.87
N LEU A 11 -6.47 -2.53 5.72
CA LEU A 11 -5.72 -1.95 6.84
C LEU A 11 -6.29 -0.57 7.17
N GLU A 12 -6.57 -0.38 8.45
CA GLU A 12 -7.00 0.87 9.06
C GLU A 12 -5.89 1.39 9.99
N ASN A 13 -5.98 2.64 10.45
CA ASN A 13 -5.01 3.23 11.39
C ASN A 13 -3.54 3.16 10.92
N ILE A 14 -3.31 3.41 9.63
CA ILE A 14 -1.99 3.39 9.02
C ILE A 14 -1.38 4.79 8.88
N ILE A 15 -0.07 4.86 8.61
CA ILE A 15 0.61 6.06 8.09
C ILE A 15 1.30 5.71 6.78
N LEU A 16 1.14 6.56 5.77
CA LEU A 16 1.99 6.54 4.60
C LEU A 16 3.29 7.28 4.89
N GLU A 17 4.38 6.53 5.04
CA GLU A 17 5.69 7.11 5.34
C GLU A 17 6.41 7.58 4.08
N GLN A 18 6.19 6.88 2.96
CA GLN A 18 6.89 7.17 1.72
C GLN A 18 6.04 6.75 0.52
N ILE A 19 6.01 7.60 -0.51
CA ILE A 19 5.38 7.33 -1.79
C ILE A 19 6.43 7.53 -2.88
N ILE A 20 6.62 6.52 -3.74
CA ILE A 20 7.58 6.52 -4.84
C ILE A 20 6.82 6.26 -6.13
N TYR A 21 7.03 7.11 -7.11
CA TYR A 21 6.42 7.01 -8.43
C TYR A 21 7.44 6.54 -9.47
N SER A 22 6.97 5.84 -10.51
CA SER A 22 7.83 5.47 -11.63
C SER A 22 8.38 6.67 -12.40
N ASN A 23 7.60 7.75 -12.47
CA ASN A 23 8.02 9.03 -13.01
C ASN A 23 8.06 10.05 -11.88
N SER A 24 9.26 10.35 -11.40
CA SER A 24 9.48 11.29 -10.30
C SER A 24 9.31 12.76 -10.71
N ILE A 25 9.32 13.06 -12.01
CA ILE A 25 9.26 14.43 -12.54
C ILE A 25 7.83 14.78 -12.95
N GLN A 26 7.17 13.89 -13.71
CA GLN A 26 5.80 14.05 -14.17
C GLN A 26 4.95 12.93 -13.57
N HIS A 27 4.52 13.10 -12.32
CA HIS A 27 3.82 12.06 -11.56
C HIS A 27 2.59 11.51 -12.29
N GLN A 28 1.86 12.36 -13.02
CA GLN A 28 0.70 12.00 -13.84
C GLN A 28 0.98 10.92 -14.90
N ASP A 29 2.24 10.81 -15.37
CA ASP A 29 2.66 9.83 -16.37
C ASP A 29 3.22 8.54 -15.73
N SER A 30 2.99 8.35 -14.43
CA SER A 30 3.51 7.19 -13.71
C SER A 30 2.77 5.91 -14.09
N LYS A 31 3.54 4.88 -14.43
CA LYS A 31 3.05 3.53 -14.76
C LYS A 31 2.91 2.64 -13.51
N TRP A 32 3.54 3.03 -12.42
CA TRP A 32 3.43 2.35 -11.13
C TRP A 32 3.67 3.31 -9.96
N VAL A 33 3.14 2.92 -8.81
CA VAL A 33 3.39 3.55 -7.51
C VAL A 33 3.82 2.49 -6.49
N LYS A 34 4.78 2.85 -5.64
CA LYS A 34 5.25 2.05 -4.51
C LYS A 34 5.11 2.86 -3.24
N VAL A 35 4.52 2.26 -2.21
CA VAL A 35 4.16 2.97 -0.97
C VAL A 35 4.68 2.21 0.24
N LYS A 36 5.34 2.91 1.17
CA LYS A 36 5.70 2.41 2.49
C LYS A 36 4.60 2.75 3.47
N ILE A 37 3.98 1.73 4.02
CA ILE A 37 2.87 1.85 4.96
C ILE A 37 3.37 1.40 6.32
N ARG A 38 3.29 2.28 7.32
CA ARG A 38 3.45 1.94 8.73
C ARG A 38 2.11 1.57 9.31
N ILE A 39 2.05 0.43 9.98
CA ILE A 39 0.86 -0.06 10.69
C ILE A 39 0.99 0.39 12.15
N LYS A 40 -0.03 1.07 12.69
CA LYS A 40 -0.03 1.51 14.09
C LYS A 40 -0.72 0.54 15.05
N GLU A 41 -1.25 -0.58 14.54
CA GLU A 41 -1.91 -1.56 15.39
C GLU A 41 -0.89 -2.24 16.31
N PRO A 42 -1.10 -2.20 17.65
CA PRO A 42 -0.14 -2.70 18.62
C PRO A 42 0.03 -4.23 18.57
N ASP A 43 -0.97 -4.95 18.09
CA ASP A 43 -1.01 -6.42 18.13
C ASP A 43 -0.38 -7.09 16.90
N LEU A 44 -0.05 -6.33 15.85
CA LEU A 44 0.58 -6.86 14.65
C LEU A 44 2.10 -6.87 14.79
N LYS A 45 2.73 -8.03 14.56
CA LYS A 45 4.20 -8.20 14.50
C LYS A 45 4.86 -7.56 13.27
N ILE A 46 4.13 -6.76 12.50
CA ILE A 46 4.62 -6.13 11.27
C ILE A 46 4.51 -4.62 11.46
N SER A 47 5.65 -3.94 11.68
CA SER A 47 5.64 -2.48 11.85
C SER A 47 5.49 -1.72 10.54
N TYR A 48 5.91 -2.30 9.41
CA TYR A 48 5.80 -1.67 8.10
C TYR A 48 5.66 -2.69 6.96
N ILE A 49 5.06 -2.26 5.85
CA ILE A 49 4.97 -3.01 4.60
C ILE A 49 5.27 -2.11 3.40
N TRP A 50 5.77 -2.72 2.32
CA TRP A 50 5.91 -2.08 1.02
C TRP A 50 4.87 -2.63 0.06
N ALA A 51 3.93 -1.79 -0.37
CA ALA A 51 2.89 -2.15 -1.32
C ALA A 51 3.14 -1.49 -2.70
N HIS A 52 2.76 -2.18 -3.76
CA HIS A 52 2.93 -1.70 -5.14
C HIS A 52 1.60 -1.72 -5.89
N SER A 53 1.32 -0.71 -6.72
CA SER A 53 0.22 -0.74 -7.67
C SER A 53 0.70 -0.38 -9.08
N TYR A 54 0.08 -1.03 -10.06
CA TYR A 54 0.16 -0.71 -11.48
C TYR A 54 -1.20 -0.23 -12.02
N ASP A 55 -2.22 -0.19 -11.17
CA ASP A 55 -3.56 0.23 -11.54
C ASP A 55 -3.63 1.76 -11.63
N ASN A 56 -4.11 2.26 -12.77
CA ASN A 56 -4.09 3.69 -13.06
C ASN A 56 -4.98 4.50 -12.09
N GLN A 57 -6.14 3.97 -11.69
CA GLN A 57 -7.02 4.67 -10.75
C GLN A 57 -6.37 4.81 -9.38
N THR A 58 -5.74 3.73 -8.91
CA THR A 58 -4.98 3.70 -7.66
C THR A 58 -3.82 4.68 -7.70
N ILE A 59 -3.08 4.73 -8.81
CA ILE A 59 -1.97 5.68 -9.01
C ILE A 59 -2.48 7.12 -8.92
N LEU A 60 -3.58 7.46 -9.60
CA LEU A 60 -4.16 8.81 -9.58
C LEU A 60 -4.65 9.19 -8.17
N LYS A 61 -5.26 8.26 -7.43
CA LYS A 61 -5.65 8.49 -6.03
C LYS A 61 -4.43 8.78 -5.15
N MET A 62 -3.33 8.05 -5.33
CA MET A 62 -2.09 8.28 -4.59
C MET A 62 -1.46 9.64 -4.90
N ILE A 63 -1.54 10.10 -6.15
CA ILE A 63 -1.06 11.44 -6.55
C ILE A 63 -1.85 12.51 -5.80
N LYS A 64 -3.19 12.46 -5.88
CA LYS A 64 -4.07 13.39 -5.16
C LYS A 64 -3.78 13.37 -3.65
N LEU A 65 -3.64 12.18 -3.08
CA LEU A 65 -3.31 12.00 -1.67
C LEU A 65 -1.97 12.65 -1.28
N SER A 66 -0.95 12.50 -2.13
CA SER A 66 0.34 13.16 -1.91
C SER A 66 0.24 14.69 -1.99
N GLU A 67 -0.65 15.23 -2.82
CA GLU A 67 -0.91 16.67 -2.90
C GLU A 67 -1.64 17.15 -1.64
N ASP A 68 -2.68 16.43 -1.20
CA ASP A 68 -3.42 16.70 0.04
C ASP A 68 -2.46 16.73 1.26
N MET A 69 -1.57 15.73 1.38
CA MET A 69 -0.56 15.67 2.44
C MET A 69 0.43 16.83 2.39
N ARG A 70 0.87 17.27 1.20
CA ARG A 70 1.73 18.46 1.04
C ARG A 70 1.02 19.75 1.45
N ASN A 71 -0.31 19.78 1.29
CA ASN A 71 -1.17 20.89 1.71
C ASN A 71 -1.55 20.83 3.20
N GLY A 72 -0.99 19.88 3.96
CA GLY A 72 -1.23 19.74 5.41
C GLY A 72 -2.53 19.02 5.76
N ILE A 73 -3.23 18.44 4.79
CA ILE A 73 -4.40 17.61 5.03
C ILE A 73 -3.92 16.23 5.48
N VAL A 74 -4.35 15.77 6.65
CA VAL A 74 -4.03 14.44 7.17
C VAL A 74 -5.28 13.56 7.02
N PRO A 75 -5.38 12.74 5.96
CA PRO A 75 -6.55 11.90 5.76
C PRO A 75 -6.52 10.69 6.69
N SER A 76 -7.70 10.30 7.17
CA SER A 76 -7.91 8.93 7.62
C SER A 76 -7.88 8.02 6.40
N LEU A 77 -7.07 6.97 6.43
CA LEU A 77 -6.80 6.13 5.26
C LEU A 77 -7.18 4.69 5.51
N LYS A 78 -7.98 4.16 4.58
CA LYS A 78 -8.20 2.72 4.41
C LYS A 78 -7.43 2.24 3.20
N VAL A 79 -6.56 1.25 3.42
CA VAL A 79 -5.75 0.66 2.37
C VAL A 79 -6.17 -0.77 2.10
N TYR A 80 -6.45 -1.08 0.84
CA TYR A 80 -6.84 -2.40 0.39
C TYR A 80 -5.66 -3.10 -0.29
N LEU A 81 -5.33 -4.29 0.18
CA LEU A 81 -4.15 -5.04 -0.25
C LEU A 81 -4.52 -6.43 -0.72
N ASN A 82 -3.87 -6.89 -1.79
CA ASN A 82 -3.77 -8.32 -2.09
C ASN A 82 -2.41 -8.82 -1.65
N ILE A 83 -2.41 -9.96 -0.95
CA ILE A 83 -1.18 -10.67 -0.61
C ILE A 83 -0.98 -11.83 -1.58
N TRP A 84 0.17 -11.87 -2.25
CA TRP A 84 0.61 -13.06 -2.98
C TRP A 84 1.85 -13.69 -2.37
N PRO A 85 1.83 -14.99 -2.02
CA PRO A 85 3.05 -15.70 -1.64
C PRO A 85 3.99 -15.79 -2.84
N SER A 86 5.21 -15.26 -2.68
CA SER A 86 6.29 -15.34 -3.66
C SER A 86 7.11 -16.63 -3.53
N LYS A 87 7.05 -17.30 -2.35
CA LYS A 87 7.70 -18.58 -2.05
C LYS A 87 6.79 -19.49 -1.22
N LYS A 88 7.00 -20.82 -1.31
CA LYS A 88 6.35 -21.81 -0.44
C LYS A 88 7.15 -21.94 0.86
N HIS A 89 6.94 -21.11 1.87
CA HIS A 89 7.57 -21.31 3.19
C HIS A 89 6.63 -21.03 4.36
N GLN A 90 6.85 -21.79 5.46
CA GLN A 90 5.99 -21.88 6.65
C GLN A 90 6.45 -21.00 7.84
N PHE A 91 7.58 -20.28 7.72
CA PHE A 91 8.12 -19.47 8.81
C PHE A 91 8.51 -18.08 8.30
N MET A 92 7.99 -17.03 8.94
CA MET A 92 8.08 -15.63 8.49
C MET A 92 9.14 -14.87 9.31
N HIS A 93 10.14 -14.30 8.63
CA HIS A 93 11.01 -13.25 9.18
C HIS A 93 10.61 -11.88 8.60
N GLU A 94 10.82 -10.78 9.34
CA GLU A 94 10.45 -9.40 8.92
C GLU A 94 11.15 -8.93 7.63
N SER A 95 12.30 -9.49 7.27
CA SER A 95 13.03 -9.19 6.03
C SER A 95 12.57 -10.03 4.83
N ASP A 96 11.56 -10.88 5.02
CA ASP A 96 11.26 -11.92 4.07
C ASP A 96 10.33 -11.43 2.95
N ASN A 97 10.85 -11.38 1.73
CA ASN A 97 10.11 -11.08 0.49
C ASN A 97 9.09 -12.19 0.13
N THR A 98 8.80 -13.12 1.04
CA THR A 98 7.86 -14.24 0.89
C THR A 98 6.46 -13.79 0.48
N PHE A 99 6.09 -12.53 0.69
CA PHE A 99 4.84 -11.98 0.19
C PHE A 99 5.06 -10.72 -0.64
N LYS A 100 4.38 -10.66 -1.79
CA LYS A 100 4.19 -9.42 -2.54
C LYS A 100 2.87 -8.79 -2.10
N TRP A 101 2.95 -7.53 -1.68
CA TRP A 101 1.79 -6.74 -1.30
C TRP A 101 1.40 -5.85 -2.47
N TYR A 102 0.20 -6.06 -3.00
CA TYR A 102 -0.33 -5.26 -4.09
C TYR A 102 -1.36 -4.29 -3.53
N LEU A 103 -1.11 -3.00 -3.74
CA LEU A 103 -2.03 -1.95 -3.41
C LEU A 103 -3.17 -1.94 -4.43
N VAL A 104 -4.37 -2.26 -3.96
CA VAL A 104 -5.58 -2.38 -4.78
C VAL A 104 -6.35 -1.07 -4.80
N ASP A 105 -6.45 -0.42 -3.64
CA ASP A 105 -7.15 0.84 -3.51
C ASP A 105 -6.72 1.58 -2.24
N VAL A 106 -6.94 2.90 -2.24
CA VAL A 106 -6.80 3.78 -1.08
C VAL A 106 -8.01 4.68 -1.01
N ASN A 107 -8.70 4.65 0.12
CA ASN A 107 -9.84 5.53 0.36
C ASN A 107 -9.54 6.46 1.53
N ASN A 108 -9.78 7.75 1.30
CA ASN A 108 -9.83 8.75 2.35
C ASN A 108 -11.19 8.62 3.01
N GLU A 109 -11.23 8.28 4.30
CA GLU A 109 -12.44 8.52 5.07
C GLU A 109 -12.47 10.00 5.39
N VAL A 110 -13.38 10.71 4.71
CA VAL A 110 -13.87 11.99 5.22
C VAL A 110 -14.86 11.58 6.29
N GLU A 111 -14.54 11.84 7.57
CA GLU A 111 -15.58 11.82 8.60
C GLU A 111 -16.62 12.87 8.21
N GLU A 112 -17.83 12.42 7.83
CA GLU A 112 -18.99 13.28 7.62
C GLU A 112 -19.47 13.90 8.95
#